data_AF-A0A5R2MVX8-F1
#
_entry.id   AF-A0A5R2MVX8-F1
#
_cell.length_a   1.000
_cell.length_b   1.000
_cell.length_c   1.000
_cell.angle_alpha   90.00
_cell.angle_beta   90.00
_cell.angle_gamma   90.00
#
_symmetry.space_group_name_H-M   'P 1'
#
loop_
_entity.id
_entity.type
_entity.pdbx_description
1 polymer ?
#
loop_
_entity_poly.entity_id
_entity_poly.type
_entity_poly.pdbx_seq_one_letter_code
_entity_poly.pdbx_strand_id
1 'polypeptide(L)'
;RAGRPIFEAHTEPSSKAGLAGKRFLAFAGIGHPEKFFDTVREAGGEVILSRPFPDHHFYAEDELAELAATARTEGLGLITTAKDAARLRHGAPRDFLDRLDVLEIDTV
;
A
#
# COMPACT_ATOMS: atom_id res chain seq x y z
N ARG A 1 -22.73 1.34 -20.02
CA ARG A 1 -21.95 0.44 -19.13
C ARG A 1 -20.49 0.86 -19.30
N ALA A 2 -20.03 1.84 -18.52
CA ALA A 2 -18.82 2.60 -18.84
C ALA A 2 -17.55 1.81 -18.49
N GLY A 3 -16.71 1.59 -19.49
CA GLY A 3 -15.37 1.04 -19.33
C GLY A 3 -14.52 2.00 -18.49
N ARG A 4 -13.99 1.51 -17.38
CA ARG A 4 -13.00 2.23 -16.59
C ARG A 4 -11.63 2.01 -17.23
N PRO A 5 -10.84 3.06 -17.50
CA PRO A 5 -9.51 2.92 -18.07
C PRO A 5 -8.61 2.15 -17.09
N ILE A 6 -7.98 1.10 -17.62
CA ILE A 6 -6.92 0.35 -16.92
C ILE A 6 -5.66 1.18 -17.09
N PHE A 7 -5.21 1.82 -16.01
CA PHE A 7 -3.96 2.56 -16.00
C PHE A 7 -2.82 1.57 -15.74
N GLU A 8 -2.01 1.34 -16.77
CA GLU A 8 -0.76 0.59 -16.70
C GLU A 8 0.21 1.26 -15.72
N ALA A 9 0.26 0.73 -14.50
CA ALA A 9 1.46 0.74 -13.71
C ALA A 9 2.19 -0.56 -14.03
N HIS A 10 3.51 -0.52 -14.24
CA HIS A 10 4.30 -1.74 -14.29
C HIS A 10 4.28 -2.43 -12.93
N THR A 11 3.26 -3.25 -12.70
CA THR A 11 3.13 -4.19 -11.60
C THR A 11 2.20 -5.28 -12.11
N GLU A 12 2.63 -6.54 -12.02
CA GLU A 12 1.72 -7.67 -12.22
C GLU A 12 0.43 -7.42 -11.41
N PRO A 13 -0.75 -7.70 -11.98
CA PRO A 13 -2.01 -7.36 -11.35
C PRO A 13 -2.19 -8.20 -10.09
N SER A 14 -1.74 -7.71 -8.93
CA SER A 14 -2.12 -8.28 -7.64
C SER A 14 -3.50 -7.75 -7.25
N SER A 15 -4.49 -8.03 -8.10
CA SER A 15 -5.89 -8.03 -7.71
C SER A 15 -6.08 -9.22 -6.75
N LYS A 16 -5.70 -9.07 -5.48
CA LYS A 16 -5.69 -10.09 -4.39
C LYS A 16 -4.76 -11.30 -4.62
N ALA A 17 -4.52 -11.70 -5.87
CA ALA A 17 -3.68 -12.83 -6.24
C ALA A 17 -2.20 -12.45 -6.10
N GLY A 18 -1.57 -12.91 -5.02
CA GLY A 18 -0.12 -12.78 -4.82
C GLY A 18 0.31 -12.21 -3.47
N LEU A 19 -0.61 -11.97 -2.54
CA LEU A 19 -0.28 -11.57 -1.16
C LEU A 19 -0.03 -12.77 -0.23
N ALA A 20 -0.57 -13.95 -0.57
CA ALA A 20 -0.46 -15.16 0.23
C ALA A 20 1.00 -15.49 0.62
N GLY A 21 1.27 -15.57 1.93
CA GLY A 21 2.58 -15.92 2.48
C GLY A 21 3.64 -14.81 2.39
N LYS A 22 3.30 -13.63 1.88
CA LYS A 22 4.18 -12.45 1.93
C LYS A 22 3.98 -11.71 3.26
N ARG A 23 5.07 -11.13 3.76
CA ARG A 23 5.12 -10.37 5.01
C ARG A 23 5.22 -8.88 4.70
N PHE A 24 4.40 -8.07 5.35
CA PHE A 24 4.21 -6.67 5.00
C PHE A 24 4.37 -5.72 6.19
N LEU A 25 4.95 -4.56 5.89
CA LEU A 25 4.66 -3.30 6.55
C LEU A 25 3.50 -2.66 5.78
N ALA A 26 2.32 -2.64 6.40
CA ALA A 26 1.12 -2.05 5.83
C ALA A 26 0.92 -0.62 6.36
N PHE A 27 0.62 0.32 5.47
CA PHE A 27 0.35 1.71 5.86
C PHE A 27 -0.83 2.29 5.09
N ALA A 28 -1.59 3.19 5.71
CA ALA A 28 -2.75 3.81 5.07
C ALA A 28 -3.13 5.15 5.70
N GLY A 29 -3.53 6.11 4.85
CA GLY A 29 -3.98 7.46 5.19
C GLY A 29 -5.48 7.63 4.91
N ILE A 30 -6.28 6.76 5.51
CA ILE A 30 -7.74 6.68 5.35
C ILE A 30 -8.43 6.73 6.71
N GLY A 31 -9.74 7.05 6.74
CA GLY A 31 -10.51 7.15 7.99
C GLY A 31 -10.58 5.85 8.83
N HIS A 32 -10.44 4.68 8.21
CA HIS A 32 -10.48 3.38 8.88
C HIS A 32 -9.31 2.47 8.43
N PRO A 33 -8.07 2.75 8.86
CA PRO A 33 -6.88 2.02 8.39
C PRO A 33 -6.88 0.56 8.86
N GLU A 34 -7.50 0.25 10.01
CA GLU A 34 -7.60 -1.13 10.50
C GLU A 34 -8.31 -2.06 9.51
N LYS A 35 -9.39 -1.59 8.87
CA LYS A 35 -10.11 -2.35 7.84
C LYS A 35 -9.18 -2.72 6.68
N PHE A 36 -8.29 -1.83 6.29
CA PHE A 36 -7.30 -2.11 5.26
C PHE A 36 -6.32 -3.20 5.70
N PHE A 37 -5.78 -3.11 6.92
CA PHE A 37 -4.85 -4.11 7.44
C PHE A 37 -5.50 -5.49 7.54
N ASP A 38 -6.77 -5.55 7.96
CA ASP A 38 -7.54 -6.79 7.99
C ASP A 38 -7.78 -7.35 6.58
N THR A 39 -8.08 -6.47 5.60
CA THR A 39 -8.23 -6.90 4.20
C THR A 39 -6.93 -7.50 3.63
N VAL A 40 -5.75 -6.97 4.02
CA VAL A 40 -4.45 -7.56 3.65
C VAL A 40 -4.31 -8.97 4.24
N ARG A 41 -4.71 -9.15 5.51
CA ARG A 41 -4.70 -10.46 6.19
C ARG A 41 -5.66 -11.45 5.55
N GLU A 42 -6.87 -11.02 5.24
CA GLU A 42 -7.89 -11.83 4.55
C GLU A 42 -7.44 -12.25 3.14
N ALA A 43 -6.65 -11.42 2.46
CA ALA A 43 -6.02 -11.76 1.18
C ALA A 43 -4.81 -12.72 1.31
N GLY A 44 -4.48 -13.17 2.53
CA GLY A 44 -3.41 -14.12 2.83
C GLY A 44 -2.05 -13.48 3.12
N GLY A 45 -1.95 -12.16 3.12
CA GLY A 45 -0.73 -11.45 3.53
C GLY A 45 -0.57 -11.41 5.05
N GLU A 46 0.67 -11.41 5.52
CA GLU A 46 0.98 -11.25 6.93
C GLU A 46 1.35 -9.79 7.21
N VAL A 47 0.48 -9.05 7.89
CA VAL A 47 0.80 -7.69 8.35
C VAL A 47 1.64 -7.78 9.63
N ILE A 48 2.96 -7.64 9.49
CA ILE A 48 3.93 -7.68 10.59
C ILE A 48 4.02 -6.32 11.29
N LEU A 49 3.96 -5.25 10.50
CA LEU A 49 3.93 -3.88 11.00
C LEU A 49 2.77 -3.11 10.38
N SER A 50 2.06 -2.34 11.19
CA SER A 50 1.04 -1.40 10.73
C SER A 50 1.45 0.04 11.06
N ARG A 51 1.18 0.93 10.11
CA ARG A 51 1.40 2.38 10.24
C ARG A 51 0.16 3.15 9.76
N PRO A 52 -0.78 3.47 10.68
CA PRO A 52 -1.92 4.31 10.34
C PRO A 52 -1.49 5.77 10.22
N PHE A 53 -2.09 6.48 9.26
CA PHE A 53 -1.95 7.92 9.06
C PHE A 53 -3.34 8.57 9.06
N PRO A 54 -3.45 9.88 9.32
CA PRO A 54 -4.71 10.62 9.20
C PRO A 54 -5.40 10.44 7.83
N ASP A 55 -6.72 10.58 7.77
CA ASP A 55 -7.41 10.53 6.48
C ASP A 55 -6.90 11.65 5.56
N HIS A 56 -6.62 11.30 4.31
CA HIS A 56 -6.05 12.18 3.30
C HIS A 56 -4.64 12.68 3.63
N HIS A 57 -3.88 11.92 4.42
CA HIS A 57 -2.50 12.25 4.76
C HIS A 57 -1.65 12.56 3.52
N PHE A 58 -0.85 13.63 3.63
CA PHE A 58 0.22 13.92 2.70
C PHE A 58 1.50 13.31 3.23
N TYR A 59 2.04 12.31 2.52
CA TYR A 59 3.25 11.63 2.92
C TYR A 59 4.48 12.50 2.61
N ALA A 60 5.19 12.90 3.66
CA ALA A 60 6.45 13.60 3.53
C ALA A 60 7.58 12.64 3.12
N GLU A 61 8.64 13.17 2.49
CA GLU A 61 9.75 12.35 1.99
C GLU A 61 10.46 11.58 3.10
N ASP A 62 10.57 12.17 4.30
CA ASP A 62 11.18 11.55 5.47
C ASP A 62 10.33 10.38 6.01
N GLU A 63 9.00 10.53 6.05
CA GLU A 63 8.08 9.44 6.40
C GLU A 63 8.22 8.27 5.43
N LEU A 64 8.28 8.55 4.11
CA LEU A 64 8.48 7.51 3.09
C LEU A 64 9.84 6.84 3.23
N ALA A 65 10.89 7.61 3.53
CA ALA A 65 12.22 7.08 3.77
C ALA A 65 12.24 6.17 5.01
N GLU A 66 11.55 6.54 6.09
CA GLU A 66 11.42 5.74 7.30
C GLU A 66 10.65 4.44 7.05
N LEU A 67 9.52 4.50 6.35
CA LEU A 67 8.74 3.32 5.96
C LEU A 67 9.61 2.34 5.16
N ALA A 68 10.33 2.84 4.15
CA ALA A 68 11.18 2.02 3.31
C ALA A 68 12.39 1.47 4.07
N ALA A 69 13.00 2.24 4.97
CA ALA A 69 14.10 1.77 5.80
C ALA A 69 13.65 0.66 6.76
N THR A 70 12.51 0.86 7.43
CA THR A 70 11.93 -0.12 8.35
C THR A 70 11.58 -1.42 7.62
N ALA A 71 10.90 -1.32 6.48
CA ALA A 71 10.56 -2.49 5.67
C ALA A 71 11.82 -3.27 5.23
N ARG A 72 12.88 -2.58 4.82
CA ARG A 72 14.16 -3.24 4.47
C ARG A 72 14.81 -3.93 5.67
N THR A 73 14.89 -3.26 6.81
CA THR A 73 15.51 -3.82 8.03
C THR A 73 14.79 -5.08 8.51
N GLU A 74 13.47 -5.09 8.42
CA GLU A 74 12.63 -6.20 8.89
C GLU A 74 12.36 -7.27 7.81
N GLY A 75 12.86 -7.07 6.58
CA GLY A 75 12.62 -7.98 5.45
C GLY A 75 11.15 -8.04 5.03
N LEU A 76 10.45 -6.91 5.05
CA LEU A 76 9.02 -6.77 4.75
C LEU A 76 8.81 -6.10 3.39
N GLY A 77 7.73 -6.48 2.70
CA GLY A 77 7.18 -5.69 1.59
C GLY A 77 6.43 -4.45 2.11
N LEU A 78 6.33 -3.42 1.29
CA LEU A 78 5.48 -2.26 1.56
C LEU A 78 4.13 -2.45 0.88
N ILE A 79 3.04 -2.26 1.61
CA ILE A 79 1.70 -2.30 1.02
C ILE A 79 0.83 -1.14 1.49
N THR A 80 0.09 -0.53 0.56
CA THR A 80 -0.86 0.55 0.86
C THR A 80 -2.16 0.44 0.06
N THR A 81 -3.09 1.36 0.30
CA THR A 81 -4.36 1.44 -0.41
C THR A 81 -4.18 2.02 -1.81
N ALA A 82 -5.05 1.68 -2.76
CA ALA A 82 -5.06 2.33 -4.07
C ALA A 82 -5.27 3.86 -3.99
N LYS A 83 -6.01 4.34 -2.98
CA LYS A 83 -6.24 5.78 -2.73
C LYS A 83 -4.94 6.48 -2.35
N ASP A 84 -4.14 5.88 -1.48
CA ASP A 84 -2.85 6.45 -1.05
C ASP A 84 -1.80 6.31 -2.14
N ALA A 85 -1.76 5.17 -2.85
CA ALA A 85 -0.89 5.00 -4.01
C ALA A 85 -1.13 6.06 -5.08
N ALA A 86 -2.38 6.45 -5.35
CA ALA A 86 -2.71 7.52 -6.29
C ALA A 86 -2.12 8.88 -5.86
N ARG A 87 -2.07 9.18 -4.56
CA ARG A 87 -1.44 10.40 -4.03
C ARG A 87 0.08 10.36 -4.13
N LEU A 88 0.66 9.20 -3.78
CA LEU A 88 2.12 8.99 -3.80
C LEU A 88 2.71 9.12 -5.20
N ARG A 89 1.98 8.79 -6.27
CA ARG A 89 2.45 8.93 -7.67
C ARG A 89 2.90 10.35 -8.04
N HIS A 90 2.48 11.36 -7.31
CA HIS A 90 2.79 12.76 -7.60
C HIS A 90 3.92 13.35 -6.74
N GLY A 91 4.41 12.61 -5.73
CA GLY A 91 5.40 13.16 -4.78
C GLY A 91 6.37 12.16 -4.17
N ALA A 92 6.14 10.86 -4.33
CA ALA A 92 7.05 9.84 -3.81
C ALA A 92 8.22 9.57 -4.78
N PRO A 93 9.41 9.23 -4.26
CA PRO A 93 10.53 8.78 -5.08
C PRO A 93 10.17 7.55 -5.93
N ARG A 94 10.69 7.49 -7.16
CA ARG A 94 10.42 6.39 -8.11
C ARG A 94 10.76 5.01 -7.52
N ASP A 95 11.92 4.89 -6.87
CA ASP A 95 12.37 3.64 -6.26
C ASP A 95 11.48 3.17 -5.11
N PHE A 96 10.76 4.08 -4.46
CA PHE A 96 9.76 3.73 -3.45
C PHE A 96 8.53 3.11 -4.14
N LEU A 97 8.04 3.75 -5.21
CA LEU A 97 6.87 3.29 -5.96
C LEU A 97 7.11 1.92 -6.62
N ASP A 98 8.31 1.67 -7.13
CA ASP A 98 8.66 0.39 -7.77
C ASP A 98 8.65 -0.80 -6.78
N ARG A 99 8.66 -0.54 -5.47
CA ARG A 99 8.64 -1.55 -4.39
C ARG A 99 7.32 -1.60 -3.61
N LEU A 100 6.34 -0.80 -4.04
CA LEU A 100 5.09 -0.63 -3.32
C LEU A 100 4.02 -1.57 -3.88
N ASP A 101 3.58 -2.53 -3.09
CA ASP A 101 2.36 -3.29 -3.35
C ASP A 101 1.13 -2.42 -3.07
N VAL A 102 0.08 -2.60 -3.87
CA VAL A 102 -1.15 -1.81 -3.76
C VAL A 102 -2.34 -2.77 -3.71
N LEU A 103 -3.20 -2.58 -2.71
CA LEU A 103 -4.45 -3.32 -2.59
C LEU A 103 -5.64 -2.36 -2.71
N GLU A 104 -6.56 -2.70 -3.61
CA GLU A 104 -7.86 -2.02 -3.70
C GLU A 104 -8.76 -2.48 -2.56
N ILE A 105 -9.36 -1.51 -1.86
CA ILE A 105 -10.37 -1.76 -0.83
C ILE A 105 -11.62 -0.94 -1.14
N ASP A 106 -12.79 -1.54 -0.90
CA ASP A 106 -14.04 -0.82 -0.96
C ASP A 106 -14.20 -0.01 0.33
N THR A 107 -14.12 1.32 0.20
CA THR A 107 -14.58 2.24 1.25
C THR A 107 -16.10 2.23 1.20
N VAL A 108 -16.72 1.43 2.08
CA VAL A 108 -18.16 1.57 2.41
C VAL A 108 -18.40 2.81 3.22
#